data_AF-A0A7Y3UB00-F1
#
_entry.id   AF-A0A7Y3UB00-F1
#
_cell.length_a   1.000
_cell.length_b   1.000
_cell.length_c   1.000
_cell.angle_alpha   90.00
_cell.angle_beta   90.00
_cell.angle_gamma   90.00
#
_symmetry.space_group_name_H-M   'P 1'
#
loop_
_entity.id
_entity.type
_entity.pdbx_description
1 polymer ?
#
loop_
_entity_poly.entity_id
_entity_poly.type
_entity_poly.pdbx_seq_one_letter_code
_entity_poly.pdbx_strand_id
1 'polypeptide(L)'
;MVTNAIARTGSNTIGIQTNSDSVYVFHHNGIVIDCGQWRVTAWVYTPSDMNAPNDTLFLLLNEYEHGGPQQWSTSIHFSTNSGTVYADWHNEPLPLKPDQWVDFRVDTDLDNDSQSVYYGGDLLYTDVWTSRIADGGLLQLQCHDLFAYGATSNYFDDITLEQIGSCVPDCATLDVVGNNAGSNVRFDVTGGEAGQRYDIFFATNPDNFAGFNDCMASCGNSLGCLKSCLGEDFANQVTIGKLDGNGEASYATKVPCSVGGKTIYFMVATFNADGTICGSEVVEVTFNPC
;
A
#
# COMPACT_ATOMS: atom_id res chain seq x y z
N MET A 1 10.26 -9.44 23.46
CA MET A 1 11.53 -9.03 24.11
C MET A 1 12.69 -9.77 23.47
N VAL A 2 13.85 -9.13 23.27
CA VAL A 2 14.99 -9.80 22.60
C VAL A 2 15.65 -10.81 23.54
N THR A 3 15.89 -12.03 23.05
CA THR A 3 16.56 -13.13 23.78
C THR A 3 17.48 -13.91 22.86
N ASN A 4 18.40 -14.68 23.43
CA ASN A 4 19.35 -15.55 22.73
C ASN A 4 19.20 -17.04 23.14
N ALA A 5 18.08 -17.40 23.77
CA ALA A 5 17.81 -18.78 24.21
C ALA A 5 17.70 -19.77 23.04
N ILE A 6 17.09 -19.31 21.95
CA ILE A 6 16.99 -19.98 20.65
C ILE A 6 16.98 -18.89 19.57
N ALA A 7 17.41 -19.21 18.36
CA ALA A 7 17.28 -18.35 17.20
C ALA A 7 17.15 -19.21 15.95
N ARG A 8 16.45 -18.70 14.94
CA ARG A 8 16.41 -19.28 13.61
C ARG A 8 17.61 -18.79 12.81
N THR A 9 17.84 -17.49 12.81
CA THR A 9 19.01 -16.88 12.18
C THR A 9 19.82 -16.06 13.18
N GLY A 10 21.12 -15.96 12.96
CA GLY A 10 22.01 -15.23 13.87
C GLY A 10 22.00 -15.81 15.29
N SER A 11 21.84 -14.94 16.30
CA SER A 11 21.93 -15.30 17.72
C SER A 11 20.78 -14.78 18.58
N ASN A 12 19.84 -14.03 18.01
CA ASN A 12 18.80 -13.33 18.75
C ASN A 12 17.43 -13.63 18.14
N THR A 13 16.41 -13.70 18.99
CA THR A 13 15.00 -13.86 18.61
C THR A 13 14.13 -12.95 19.48
N ILE A 14 12.88 -12.75 19.09
CA ILE A 14 11.87 -12.14 19.95
C ILE A 14 11.19 -13.25 20.75
N GLY A 15 11.45 -13.30 22.05
CA GLY A 15 10.68 -14.10 23.01
C GLY A 15 9.55 -13.28 23.62
N ILE A 16 8.34 -13.82 23.60
CA ILE A 16 7.18 -13.31 24.34
C ILE A 16 6.79 -14.26 25.46
N GLN A 17 6.40 -13.72 26.60
CA GLN A 17 6.08 -14.49 27.81
C GLN A 17 5.17 -13.71 28.74
N THR A 18 4.51 -14.39 29.67
CA THR A 18 3.56 -13.85 30.63
C THR A 18 2.47 -13.04 29.93
N ASN A 19 2.31 -11.75 30.26
CA ASN A 19 1.38 -10.82 29.63
C ASN A 19 2.16 -9.76 28.83
N SER A 20 3.22 -10.18 28.11
CA SER A 20 4.06 -9.25 27.34
C SER A 20 3.44 -8.94 25.98
N ASP A 21 3.66 -7.70 25.56
CA ASP A 21 3.31 -7.17 24.24
C ASP A 21 4.60 -6.70 23.55
N SER A 22 4.70 -6.97 22.25
CA SER A 22 5.78 -6.48 21.39
C SER A 22 5.18 -5.89 20.11
N VAL A 23 4.70 -4.66 20.20
CA VAL A 23 4.24 -3.89 19.04
C VAL A 23 5.39 -3.34 18.21
N TYR A 24 5.27 -3.47 16.90
CA TYR A 24 6.07 -2.73 15.93
C TYR A 24 5.15 -2.05 14.91
N VAL A 25 5.18 -0.72 14.91
CA VAL A 25 4.47 0.10 13.92
C VAL A 25 5.21 0.03 12.61
N PHE A 26 4.50 -0.34 11.55
CA PHE A 26 5.03 -0.37 10.21
C PHE A 26 5.15 1.06 9.68
N HIS A 27 6.35 1.35 9.16
CA HIS A 27 6.59 2.54 8.36
C HIS A 27 7.30 2.08 7.09
N HIS A 28 6.65 2.17 5.94
CA HIS A 28 7.30 1.90 4.67
C HIS A 28 7.85 3.21 4.10
N ASN A 29 9.17 3.41 4.18
CA ASN A 29 9.82 4.67 3.80
C ASN A 29 9.23 5.92 4.50
N GLY A 30 8.67 5.75 5.69
CA GLY A 30 8.01 6.82 6.46
C GLY A 30 6.57 7.12 6.05
N ILE A 31 5.96 6.28 5.21
CA ILE A 31 4.60 6.43 4.69
C ILE A 31 3.67 5.38 5.32
N VAL A 32 2.39 5.74 5.46
CA VAL A 32 1.30 4.83 5.82
C VAL A 32 1.10 3.81 4.70
N ILE A 33 0.77 2.58 5.06
CA ILE A 33 0.49 1.52 4.09
C ILE A 33 -1.02 1.40 3.96
N ASP A 34 -1.59 1.92 2.87
CA ASP A 34 -3.05 1.98 2.66
C ASP A 34 -3.50 1.44 1.28
N CYS A 35 -2.57 0.85 0.52
CA CYS A 35 -2.82 0.27 -0.80
C CYS A 35 -1.95 -0.96 -1.06
N GLY A 36 -2.26 -1.66 -2.15
CA GLY A 36 -1.43 -2.71 -2.72
C GLY A 36 -1.45 -4.02 -1.95
N GLN A 37 -0.57 -4.92 -2.40
CA GLN A 37 -0.45 -6.26 -1.85
C GLN A 37 0.82 -6.39 -1.01
N TRP A 38 0.64 -6.79 0.24
CA TRP A 38 1.69 -6.89 1.25
C TRP A 38 1.75 -8.28 1.82
N ARG A 39 2.96 -8.70 2.14
CA ARG A 39 3.24 -9.96 2.81
C ARG A 39 3.96 -9.68 4.11
N VAL A 40 3.36 -10.14 5.20
CA VAL A 40 4.03 -10.25 6.50
C VAL A 40 4.41 -11.71 6.69
N THR A 41 5.68 -12.00 6.90
CA THR A 41 6.14 -13.33 7.34
C THR A 41 6.82 -13.26 8.68
N ALA A 42 6.73 -14.34 9.44
CA ALA A 42 7.50 -14.58 10.65
C ALA A 42 7.82 -16.07 10.74
N TRP A 43 8.94 -16.41 11.38
CA TRP A 43 9.20 -17.78 11.78
C TRP A 43 8.85 -17.95 13.25
N VAL A 44 7.99 -18.91 13.53
CA VAL A 44 7.46 -19.15 14.88
C VAL A 44 8.03 -20.46 15.41
N TYR A 45 8.56 -20.42 16.64
CA TYR A 45 8.94 -21.61 17.40
C TYR A 45 8.14 -21.67 18.68
N THR A 46 7.27 -22.67 18.77
CA THR A 46 6.46 -22.94 19.96
C THR A 46 7.00 -24.17 20.68
N PRO A 47 7.57 -24.03 21.89
CA PRO A 47 7.98 -25.17 22.70
C PRO A 47 6.80 -26.08 23.03
N SER A 48 6.99 -27.40 22.94
CA SER A 48 5.94 -28.36 23.32
C SER A 48 5.58 -28.32 24.81
N ASP A 49 6.50 -27.84 25.64
CA ASP A 49 6.31 -27.63 27.08
C ASP A 49 5.84 -26.21 27.44
N MET A 50 5.54 -25.36 26.43
CA MET A 50 4.94 -24.06 26.67
C MET A 50 3.59 -24.24 27.37
N ASN A 51 3.51 -23.82 28.62
CA ASN A 51 2.25 -23.60 29.30
C ASN A 51 1.69 -22.24 28.87
N ALA A 52 0.49 -22.22 28.27
CA ALA A 52 -0.18 -21.00 27.85
C ALA A 52 -1.69 -21.10 28.15
N PRO A 53 -2.16 -20.63 29.32
CA PRO A 53 -3.57 -20.75 29.69
C PRO A 53 -4.51 -20.02 28.71
N ASN A 54 -4.03 -18.98 28.01
CA ASN A 54 -4.79 -18.25 27.00
C ASN A 54 -3.98 -18.02 25.70
N ASP A 55 -3.05 -18.92 25.39
CA ASP A 55 -2.22 -18.91 24.17
C ASP A 55 -1.23 -17.75 24.01
N THR A 56 -0.54 -17.76 22.87
CA THR A 56 0.19 -16.60 22.33
C THR A 56 -0.42 -16.21 21.00
N LEU A 57 -0.36 -14.92 20.69
CA LEU A 57 -1.05 -14.34 19.55
C LEU A 57 -0.07 -13.62 18.62
N PHE A 58 -0.33 -13.73 17.32
CA PHE A 58 0.20 -12.83 16.31
C PHE A 58 -0.97 -12.00 15.76
N LEU A 59 -0.86 -10.69 15.94
CA LEU A 59 -1.89 -9.73 15.56
C LEU A 59 -1.36 -8.83 14.45
N LEU A 60 -2.24 -8.50 13.50
CA LEU A 60 -2.04 -7.39 12.58
C LEU A 60 -3.18 -6.41 12.73
N LEU A 61 -2.83 -5.13 12.86
CA LEU A 61 -3.78 -4.06 13.11
C LEU A 61 -3.90 -3.16 11.90
N ASN A 62 -5.15 -2.73 11.68
CA ASN A 62 -5.50 -1.76 10.66
C ASN A 62 -5.70 -0.35 11.23
N GLU A 63 -5.85 -0.24 12.54
CA GLU A 63 -5.80 1.02 13.29
C GLU A 63 -5.00 0.77 14.58
N TYR A 64 -4.04 1.65 14.85
CA TYR A 64 -3.21 1.60 16.04
C TYR A 64 -2.73 2.99 16.44
N GLU A 65 -3.15 3.42 17.63
CA GLU A 65 -2.52 4.51 18.37
C GLU A 65 -2.13 3.99 19.77
N HIS A 66 -0.94 4.35 20.26
CA HIS A 66 -0.49 3.88 21.56
C HIS A 66 -1.37 4.44 22.69
N GLY A 67 -2.11 3.54 23.36
CA GLY A 67 -3.11 3.94 24.37
C GLY A 67 -4.36 4.61 23.79
N GLY A 68 -4.53 4.58 22.47
CA GLY A 68 -5.65 5.14 21.73
C GLY A 68 -6.53 4.06 21.07
N PRO A 69 -7.23 4.38 19.97
CA PRO A 69 -8.00 3.38 19.23
C PRO A 69 -7.09 2.28 18.65
N GLN A 70 -7.62 1.06 18.64
CA GLN A 70 -6.96 -0.12 18.11
C GLN A 70 -8.01 -0.98 17.42
N GLN A 71 -7.71 -1.42 16.20
CA GLN A 71 -8.55 -2.33 15.43
C GLN A 71 -7.69 -3.41 14.79
N TRP A 72 -8.11 -4.65 14.95
CA TRP A 72 -7.39 -5.83 14.47
C TRP A 72 -8.02 -6.32 13.17
N SER A 73 -7.20 -6.68 12.20
CA SER A 73 -7.62 -7.44 11.02
C SER A 73 -7.30 -8.92 11.20
N THR A 74 -6.16 -9.21 11.81
CA THR A 74 -5.65 -10.56 12.01
C THR A 74 -5.50 -10.83 13.51
N SER A 75 -6.01 -11.98 13.95
CA SER A 75 -5.81 -12.49 15.32
C SER A 75 -5.61 -14.00 15.25
N ILE A 76 -4.35 -14.45 15.40
CA ILE A 76 -3.94 -15.86 15.29
C ILE A 76 -3.40 -16.35 16.61
N HIS A 77 -3.96 -17.44 17.09
CA HIS A 77 -3.58 -18.13 18.31
C HIS A 77 -2.66 -19.30 18.02
N PHE A 78 -1.57 -19.42 18.77
CA PHE A 78 -0.71 -20.60 18.84
C PHE A 78 -0.94 -21.29 20.18
N SER A 79 -1.74 -22.37 20.17
CA SER A 79 -2.28 -23.01 21.37
C SER A 79 -1.70 -24.40 21.60
N THR A 80 -0.86 -24.55 22.62
CA THR A 80 -0.38 -25.87 23.08
C THR A 80 -1.44 -26.65 23.84
N ASN A 81 -2.44 -25.99 24.42
CA ASN A 81 -3.55 -26.66 25.12
C ASN A 81 -4.43 -27.47 24.16
N SER A 82 -4.75 -26.89 23.00
CA SER A 82 -5.54 -27.55 21.96
C SER A 82 -4.67 -28.29 20.93
N GLY A 83 -3.37 -27.98 20.87
CA GLY A 83 -2.46 -28.50 19.85
C GLY A 83 -2.73 -27.92 18.47
N THR A 84 -3.24 -26.69 18.39
CA THR A 84 -3.67 -26.07 17.14
C THR A 84 -3.18 -24.64 16.97
N VAL A 85 -3.15 -24.21 15.71
CA VAL A 85 -3.10 -22.81 15.29
C VAL A 85 -4.47 -22.45 14.75
N TYR A 86 -5.10 -21.42 15.31
CA TYR A 86 -6.45 -21.01 14.93
C TYR A 86 -6.59 -19.51 14.92
N ALA A 87 -7.66 -19.01 14.29
CA ALA A 87 -7.97 -17.60 14.23
C ALA A 87 -9.29 -17.33 14.93
N ASP A 88 -9.43 -16.17 15.57
CA ASP A 88 -10.73 -15.80 16.15
C ASP A 88 -11.83 -15.81 15.09
N TRP A 89 -13.05 -16.20 15.47
CA TRP A 89 -14.21 -16.30 14.57
C TRP A 89 -14.04 -17.24 13.34
N HIS A 90 -13.03 -18.13 13.34
CA HIS A 90 -12.89 -19.21 12.36
C HIS A 90 -12.85 -20.58 13.04
N ASN A 91 -13.45 -21.59 12.40
CA ASN A 91 -13.64 -22.93 12.99
C ASN A 91 -12.70 -24.01 12.44
N GLU A 92 -11.85 -23.68 11.47
CA GLU A 92 -10.95 -24.63 10.80
C GLU A 92 -9.50 -24.39 11.24
N PRO A 93 -9.06 -25.00 12.36
CA PRO A 93 -7.69 -24.86 12.83
C PRO A 93 -6.70 -25.69 11.99
N LEU A 94 -5.43 -25.28 12.00
CA LEU A 94 -4.32 -26.11 11.54
C LEU A 94 -3.62 -26.79 12.74
N PRO A 95 -3.01 -27.97 12.57
CA PRO A 95 -2.22 -28.59 13.63
C PRO A 95 -1.01 -27.72 14.01
N LEU A 96 -0.80 -27.51 15.32
CA LEU A 96 0.42 -26.89 15.81
C LEU A 96 1.61 -27.83 15.57
N LYS A 97 2.74 -27.29 15.12
CA LYS A 97 3.99 -28.03 14.89
C LYS A 97 5.02 -27.57 15.93
N PRO A 98 5.01 -28.13 17.16
CA PRO A 98 5.91 -27.69 18.22
C PRO A 98 7.34 -28.14 17.99
N ASP A 99 8.26 -27.55 18.77
CA ASP A 99 9.70 -27.86 18.81
C ASP A 99 10.43 -27.75 17.47
N GLN A 100 9.93 -26.89 16.59
CA GLN A 100 10.56 -26.55 15.32
C GLN A 100 10.17 -25.13 14.89
N TRP A 101 11.00 -24.53 14.03
CA TRP A 101 10.67 -23.27 13.37
C TRP A 101 9.69 -23.51 12.24
N VAL A 102 8.58 -22.80 12.24
CA VAL A 102 7.51 -22.92 11.26
C VAL A 102 7.23 -21.56 10.64
N ASP A 103 7.11 -21.54 9.32
CA ASP A 103 6.73 -20.34 8.57
C ASP A 103 5.29 -19.93 8.92
N PHE A 104 5.10 -18.68 9.28
CA PHE A 104 3.80 -18.04 9.44
C PHE A 104 3.75 -16.86 8.47
N ARG A 105 2.65 -16.75 7.73
CA ARG A 105 2.51 -15.76 6.67
C ARG A 105 1.11 -15.18 6.61
N VAL A 106 1.02 -13.87 6.42
CA VAL A 106 -0.20 -13.17 6.07
C VAL A 106 0.04 -12.43 4.76
N ASP A 107 -0.77 -12.73 3.76
CA ASP A 107 -0.83 -11.99 2.50
C ASP A 107 -2.06 -11.09 2.53
N THR A 108 -1.86 -9.78 2.56
CA THR A 108 -2.90 -8.76 2.58
C THR A 108 -2.99 -8.10 1.21
N ASP A 109 -4.20 -7.98 0.67
CA ASP A 109 -4.50 -7.21 -0.53
C ASP A 109 -5.41 -6.06 -0.11
N LEU A 110 -4.83 -4.87 0.07
CA LEU A 110 -5.55 -3.68 0.48
C LEU A 110 -6.40 -3.13 -0.66
N ASP A 111 -6.02 -3.34 -1.93
CA ASP A 111 -6.81 -2.88 -3.08
C ASP A 111 -8.15 -3.63 -3.18
N ASN A 112 -8.19 -4.88 -2.71
CA ASN A 112 -9.38 -5.73 -2.68
C ASN A 112 -9.96 -5.96 -1.27
N ASP A 113 -9.51 -5.22 -0.26
CA ASP A 113 -9.91 -5.34 1.15
C ASP A 113 -9.92 -6.80 1.66
N SER A 114 -8.81 -7.52 1.46
CA SER A 114 -8.74 -8.94 1.81
C SER A 114 -7.40 -9.36 2.41
N GLN A 115 -7.41 -10.50 3.08
CA GLN A 115 -6.23 -11.16 3.63
C GLN A 115 -6.31 -12.67 3.48
N SER A 116 -5.16 -13.32 3.44
CA SER A 116 -5.02 -14.77 3.53
C SER A 116 -3.92 -15.14 4.52
N VAL A 117 -4.23 -16.00 5.47
CA VAL A 117 -3.32 -16.42 6.54
C VAL A 117 -2.88 -17.86 6.33
N TYR A 118 -1.59 -18.11 6.47
CA TYR A 118 -0.97 -19.42 6.27
C TYR A 118 -0.09 -19.82 7.45
N TYR A 119 -0.02 -21.12 7.74
CA TYR A 119 0.89 -21.68 8.73
C TYR A 119 1.54 -22.97 8.21
N GLY A 120 2.88 -22.99 8.17
CA GLY A 120 3.67 -24.11 7.65
C GLY A 120 3.36 -24.43 6.18
N GLY A 121 2.98 -23.42 5.40
CA GLY A 121 2.60 -23.53 3.99
C GLY A 121 1.12 -23.80 3.71
N ASP A 122 0.35 -24.22 4.72
CA ASP A 122 -1.08 -24.53 4.58
C ASP A 122 -1.92 -23.27 4.81
N LEU A 123 -2.96 -23.06 3.98
CA LEU A 123 -3.93 -21.98 4.14
C LEU A 123 -4.78 -22.24 5.38
N LEU A 124 -4.80 -21.29 6.31
CA LEU A 124 -5.71 -21.29 7.46
C LEU A 124 -7.06 -20.69 7.06
N TYR A 125 -7.06 -19.47 6.51
CA TYR A 125 -8.26 -18.81 5.99
C TYR A 125 -7.95 -17.68 5.01
N THR A 126 -8.98 -17.27 4.26
CA THR A 126 -9.05 -16.01 3.50
C THR A 126 -10.29 -15.25 3.94
N ASP A 127 -10.18 -13.94 4.18
CA ASP A 127 -11.27 -13.11 4.68
C ASP A 127 -11.06 -11.62 4.39
N VAL A 128 -12.02 -10.78 4.76
CA VAL A 128 -11.96 -9.32 4.63
C VAL A 128 -10.89 -8.73 5.56
N TRP A 129 -10.23 -7.64 5.14
CA TRP A 129 -9.22 -6.97 5.97
C TRP A 129 -9.85 -6.02 6.99
N THR A 130 -10.68 -5.07 6.55
CA THR A 130 -11.18 -3.95 7.38
C THR A 130 -12.17 -4.32 8.47
N SER A 131 -12.97 -5.38 8.27
CA SER A 131 -14.18 -5.63 9.07
C SER A 131 -14.28 -7.03 9.67
N ARG A 132 -13.24 -7.87 9.53
CA ARG A 132 -13.30 -9.27 9.99
C ARG A 132 -13.54 -9.41 11.49
N ILE A 133 -12.75 -8.71 12.31
CA ILE A 133 -12.81 -8.84 13.78
C ILE A 133 -13.82 -7.88 14.36
N ALA A 134 -13.84 -6.64 13.87
CA ALA A 134 -14.79 -5.61 14.25
C ALA A 134 -15.04 -4.67 13.08
N ASP A 135 -16.28 -4.19 12.96
CA ASP A 135 -16.67 -3.23 11.93
C ASP A 135 -15.94 -1.89 12.11
N GLY A 136 -15.60 -1.25 10.99
CA GLY A 136 -15.08 0.13 10.97
C GLY A 136 -13.56 0.26 11.04
N GLY A 137 -12.80 -0.81 10.82
CA GLY A 137 -11.35 -0.73 10.65
C GLY A 137 -10.93 0.03 9.39
N LEU A 138 -9.72 0.58 9.39
CA LEU A 138 -9.18 1.34 8.26
C LEU A 138 -8.65 0.40 7.18
N LEU A 139 -8.62 0.83 5.92
CA LEU A 139 -7.95 0.10 4.84
C LEU A 139 -6.44 0.35 4.90
N GLN A 140 -5.81 -0.01 6.02
CA GLN A 140 -4.40 0.25 6.29
C GLN A 140 -3.75 -0.93 6.97
N LEU A 141 -2.43 -1.10 6.76
CA LEU A 141 -1.59 -2.03 7.51
C LEU A 141 -0.67 -1.24 8.44
N GLN A 142 -1.04 -1.12 9.71
CA GLN A 142 -0.39 -0.16 10.62
C GLN A 142 0.65 -0.79 11.54
N CYS A 143 0.41 -1.96 12.11
CA CYS A 143 1.38 -2.60 12.98
C CYS A 143 1.20 -4.12 13.07
N HIS A 144 2.24 -4.78 13.58
CA HIS A 144 2.07 -6.08 14.22
C HIS A 144 2.19 -5.95 15.73
N ASP A 145 1.49 -6.84 16.42
CA ASP A 145 1.60 -7.04 17.87
C ASP A 145 1.77 -8.54 18.14
N LEU A 146 2.85 -8.86 18.87
CA LEU A 146 3.10 -10.18 19.40
C LEU A 146 2.71 -10.20 20.87
N PHE A 147 1.58 -10.84 21.17
CA PHE A 147 1.01 -10.83 22.52
C PHE A 147 1.11 -12.22 23.16
N ALA A 148 1.70 -12.30 24.35
CA ALA A 148 1.60 -13.48 25.19
C ALA A 148 0.46 -13.28 26.18
N TYR A 149 -0.48 -14.25 26.26
CA TYR A 149 -1.60 -14.16 27.20
C TYR A 149 -1.51 -15.22 28.30
N GLY A 150 -0.57 -14.98 29.21
CA GLY A 150 -0.20 -15.90 30.29
C GLY A 150 0.77 -17.01 29.86
N ALA A 151 1.28 -16.98 28.63
CA ALA A 151 2.18 -18.01 28.10
C ALA A 151 3.57 -17.98 28.76
N THR A 152 4.19 -19.14 28.93
CA THR A 152 5.55 -19.24 29.50
C THR A 152 6.62 -18.76 28.52
N SER A 153 6.53 -19.13 27.24
CA SER A 153 7.42 -18.64 26.19
C SER A 153 6.93 -19.04 24.80
N ASN A 154 6.90 -18.10 23.85
CA ASN A 154 6.87 -18.39 22.41
C ASN A 154 7.88 -17.48 21.70
N TYR A 155 8.43 -17.93 20.57
CA TYR A 155 9.53 -17.24 19.90
C TYR A 155 9.20 -16.90 18.45
N PHE A 156 9.56 -15.70 18.03
CA PHE A 156 9.39 -15.17 16.69
C PHE A 156 10.72 -14.66 16.15
N ASP A 157 11.07 -15.06 14.94
CA ASP A 157 12.30 -14.67 14.29
C ASP A 157 12.06 -14.32 12.81
N ASP A 158 12.99 -13.59 12.22
CA ASP A 158 12.97 -13.20 10.81
C ASP A 158 11.64 -12.57 10.34
N ILE A 159 11.06 -11.69 11.16
CA ILE A 159 9.82 -10.99 10.78
C ILE A 159 10.13 -10.02 9.64
N THR A 160 9.45 -10.18 8.51
CA THR A 160 9.61 -9.30 7.36
C THR A 160 8.27 -8.79 6.87
N LEU A 161 8.30 -7.55 6.39
CA LEU A 161 7.22 -6.93 5.63
C LEU A 161 7.74 -6.68 4.21
N GLU A 162 7.06 -7.25 3.22
CA GLU A 162 7.41 -7.15 1.81
C GLU A 162 6.19 -6.72 1.00
N GLN A 163 6.37 -5.77 0.07
CA GLN A 163 5.36 -5.49 -0.94
C GLN A 163 5.48 -6.54 -2.06
N ILE A 164 4.43 -7.34 -2.25
CA ILE A 164 4.42 -8.48 -3.20
C ILE A 164 3.58 -8.22 -4.46
N GLY A 165 2.83 -7.12 -4.49
CA GLY A 165 2.15 -6.59 -5.65
C GLY A 165 2.19 -5.07 -5.60
N SER A 166 2.17 -4.43 -6.76
CA SER A 166 2.13 -2.96 -6.82
C SER A 166 0.92 -2.45 -6.05
N CYS A 167 1.10 -1.41 -5.23
CA CYS A 167 0.00 -0.48 -5.00
C CYS A 167 -0.51 -0.07 -6.38
N VAL A 168 -1.80 -0.23 -6.64
CA VAL A 168 -2.45 0.67 -7.56
C VAL A 168 -2.68 1.91 -6.68
N PRO A 169 -1.82 2.94 -6.72
CA PRO A 169 -2.14 4.15 -5.98
C PRO A 169 -3.49 4.61 -6.54
N ASP A 170 -4.37 5.11 -5.68
CA ASP A 170 -5.44 5.97 -6.16
C ASP A 170 -4.72 7.08 -6.95
N CYS A 171 -4.74 6.96 -8.28
CA CYS A 171 -3.97 7.82 -9.14
C CYS A 171 -4.47 9.22 -8.85
N ALA A 172 -3.56 10.14 -8.48
CA ALA A 172 -4.01 11.46 -8.08
C ALA A 172 -4.96 12.00 -9.16
N THR A 173 -6.15 12.38 -8.72
CA THR A 173 -7.19 12.86 -9.61
C THR A 173 -6.91 14.32 -9.91
N LEU A 174 -7.14 14.71 -11.16
CA LEU A 174 -6.87 16.06 -11.62
C LEU A 174 -8.18 16.79 -11.91
N ASP A 175 -8.43 17.88 -11.19
CA ASP A 175 -9.54 18.78 -11.51
C ASP A 175 -9.05 20.07 -12.20
N VAL A 176 -9.85 20.61 -13.12
CA VAL A 176 -9.56 21.86 -13.83
C VAL A 176 -10.36 22.99 -13.20
N VAL A 177 -9.70 23.81 -12.40
CA VAL A 177 -10.34 24.81 -11.52
C VAL A 177 -10.40 26.20 -12.17
N GLY A 178 -10.37 26.27 -13.51
CA GLY A 178 -10.61 27.49 -14.27
C GLY A 178 -10.34 27.38 -15.77
N ASN A 179 -11.34 27.70 -16.60
CA ASN A 179 -11.34 27.48 -18.06
C ASN A 179 -11.59 28.76 -18.91
N ASN A 180 -11.20 29.94 -18.42
CA ASN A 180 -11.37 31.19 -19.18
C ASN A 180 -10.20 31.41 -20.15
N ALA A 181 -10.48 31.63 -21.44
CA ALA A 181 -9.45 32.00 -22.40
C ALA A 181 -8.75 33.31 -22.00
N GLY A 182 -7.45 33.42 -22.27
CA GLY A 182 -6.63 34.58 -21.86
C GLY A 182 -6.20 34.58 -20.39
N SER A 183 -6.68 33.62 -19.59
CA SER A 183 -6.31 33.43 -18.18
C SER A 183 -5.38 32.23 -18.01
N ASN A 184 -4.86 32.06 -16.79
CA ASN A 184 -4.16 30.85 -16.40
C ASN A 184 -5.18 29.72 -16.18
N VAL A 185 -4.98 28.58 -16.83
CA VAL A 185 -5.69 27.33 -16.48
C VAL A 185 -5.09 26.81 -15.20
N ARG A 186 -5.92 26.52 -14.20
CA ARG A 186 -5.49 25.89 -12.96
C ARG A 186 -5.85 24.41 -12.97
N PHE A 187 -4.89 23.59 -12.61
CA PHE A 187 -5.09 22.18 -12.33
C PHE A 187 -4.87 21.96 -10.86
N ASP A 188 -5.85 21.42 -10.16
CA ASP A 188 -5.70 20.97 -8.78
C ASP A 188 -5.54 19.46 -8.80
N VAL A 189 -4.41 18.99 -8.28
CA VAL A 189 -4.11 17.58 -8.09
C VAL A 189 -4.57 17.20 -6.69
N THR A 190 -5.44 16.19 -6.58
CA THR A 190 -5.91 15.67 -5.30
C THR A 190 -5.51 14.20 -5.18
N GLY A 191 -4.82 13.85 -4.09
CA GLY A 191 -4.26 12.51 -3.87
C GLY A 191 -2.80 12.37 -4.32
N GLY A 192 -2.30 11.13 -4.32
CA GLY A 192 -0.91 10.79 -4.68
C GLY A 192 0.07 10.74 -3.50
N GLU A 193 1.22 10.11 -3.74
CA GLU A 193 2.29 9.89 -2.75
C GLU A 193 3.42 10.93 -2.84
N ALA A 194 4.11 11.15 -1.72
CA ALA A 194 5.29 12.00 -1.67
C ALA A 194 6.39 11.48 -2.62
N GLY A 195 6.84 12.34 -3.53
CA GLY A 195 7.88 12.01 -4.53
C GLY A 195 7.32 11.56 -5.89
N GLN A 196 6.01 11.47 -6.06
CA GLN A 196 5.40 11.32 -7.37
C GLN A 196 5.63 12.56 -8.26
N ARG A 197 5.78 12.31 -9.56
CA ARG A 197 5.92 13.35 -10.58
C ARG A 197 4.68 13.35 -11.47
N TYR A 198 4.26 14.55 -11.86
CA TYR A 198 3.12 14.75 -12.75
C TYR A 198 3.60 15.47 -14.00
N ASP A 199 3.25 14.92 -15.17
CA ASP A 199 3.42 15.62 -16.43
C ASP A 199 2.06 15.89 -17.07
N ILE A 200 1.84 17.15 -17.47
CA ILE A 200 0.62 17.60 -18.15
C ILE A 200 0.93 17.82 -19.63
N PHE A 201 0.17 17.12 -20.47
CA PHE A 201 0.19 17.20 -21.92
C PHE A 201 -1.11 17.81 -22.41
N PHE A 202 -1.12 18.44 -23.59
CA PHE A 202 -2.35 18.98 -24.17
C PHE A 202 -2.39 18.82 -25.69
N ALA A 203 -3.59 18.50 -26.18
CA ALA A 203 -3.89 18.23 -27.58
C ALA A 203 -5.18 18.94 -28.00
N THR A 204 -5.33 19.17 -29.30
CA THR A 204 -6.60 19.65 -29.90
C THR A 204 -7.46 18.50 -30.46
N ASN A 205 -6.94 17.27 -30.44
CA ASN A 205 -7.62 16.05 -30.85
C ASN A 205 -7.34 14.95 -29.81
N PRO A 206 -8.37 14.29 -29.22
CA PRO A 206 -8.17 13.25 -28.22
C PRO A 206 -7.50 11.99 -28.80
N ASP A 207 -7.63 11.73 -30.10
CA ASP A 207 -7.01 10.57 -30.76
C ASP A 207 -5.48 10.63 -30.73
N ASN A 208 -4.90 11.81 -30.50
CA ASN A 208 -3.45 11.98 -30.34
C ASN A 208 -2.90 11.32 -29.06
N PHE A 209 -3.80 10.93 -28.14
CA PHE A 209 -3.47 10.23 -26.91
C PHE A 209 -3.74 8.72 -26.99
N ALA A 210 -4.33 8.24 -28.10
CA ALA A 210 -4.60 6.83 -28.29
C ALA A 210 -3.29 6.01 -28.34
N GLY A 211 -3.20 4.96 -27.53
CA GLY A 211 -2.00 4.12 -27.45
C GLY A 211 -0.82 4.76 -26.70
N PHE A 212 -1.02 5.90 -26.03
CA PHE A 212 0.02 6.55 -25.22
C PHE A 212 0.57 5.62 -24.12
N ASN A 213 -0.32 4.97 -23.36
CA ASN A 213 0.07 4.05 -22.29
C ASN A 213 0.86 2.85 -22.82
N ASP A 214 0.41 2.25 -23.93
CA ASP A 214 1.09 1.14 -24.58
C ASP A 214 2.48 1.55 -25.11
N CYS A 215 2.58 2.76 -25.68
CA CYS A 215 3.84 3.31 -26.18
C CYS A 215 4.83 3.59 -25.03
N MET A 216 4.40 4.28 -23.97
CA MET A 216 5.24 4.58 -22.82
C MET A 216 5.69 3.31 -22.08
N ALA A 217 4.82 2.31 -21.97
CA ALA A 217 5.19 0.99 -21.44
C ALA A 217 6.26 0.30 -22.29
N SER A 218 6.30 0.55 -23.61
CA SER A 218 7.24 -0.09 -24.53
C SER A 218 8.63 0.56 -24.59
N CYS A 219 8.75 1.88 -24.34
CA CYS A 219 10.02 2.61 -24.44
C CYS A 219 10.54 3.23 -23.13
N GLY A 220 9.80 3.08 -22.03
CA GLY A 220 10.21 3.48 -20.68
C GLY A 220 10.07 4.98 -20.39
N ASN A 221 10.27 5.38 -19.14
CA ASN A 221 9.85 6.72 -18.66
C ASN A 221 10.90 7.82 -18.89
N SER A 222 11.35 7.96 -20.13
CA SER A 222 12.29 9.00 -20.53
C SER A 222 11.61 10.10 -21.34
N LEU A 223 12.13 11.33 -21.26
CA LEU A 223 11.71 12.43 -22.13
C LEU A 223 11.87 12.09 -23.63
N GLY A 224 12.81 11.19 -23.97
CA GLY A 224 12.99 10.68 -25.32
C GLY A 224 11.84 9.78 -25.79
N CYS A 225 11.42 8.84 -24.94
CA CYS A 225 10.26 7.98 -25.19
C CYS A 225 8.97 8.80 -25.33
N LEU A 226 8.80 9.78 -24.44
CA LEU A 226 7.68 10.70 -24.49
C LEU A 226 7.57 11.46 -25.83
N LYS A 227 8.70 11.97 -26.33
CA LYS A 227 8.78 12.63 -27.64
C LYS A 227 8.39 11.70 -28.78
N SER A 228 8.80 10.43 -28.71
CA SER A 228 8.44 9.45 -29.73
C SER A 228 6.97 9.03 -29.67
N CYS A 229 6.35 8.98 -28.48
CA CYS A 229 4.96 8.58 -28.31
C CYS A 229 3.96 9.68 -28.70
N LEU A 230 4.31 10.95 -28.48
CA LEU A 230 3.44 12.10 -28.81
C LEU A 230 3.75 12.74 -30.18
N GLY A 231 4.90 12.41 -30.79
CA GLY A 231 5.41 13.05 -32.01
C GLY A 231 6.18 14.34 -31.73
N GLU A 232 7.20 14.64 -32.56
CA GLU A 232 8.14 15.75 -32.31
C GLU A 232 7.49 17.15 -32.30
N ASP A 233 6.38 17.35 -33.01
CA ASP A 233 5.64 18.62 -33.05
C ASP A 233 4.92 18.94 -31.72
N PHE A 234 4.61 17.91 -30.92
CA PHE A 234 3.92 18.04 -29.61
C PHE A 234 4.86 18.47 -28.48
N ALA A 235 6.13 18.06 -28.54
CA ALA A 235 7.10 18.22 -27.46
C ALA A 235 7.53 19.67 -27.20
N ASN A 236 7.29 20.57 -28.15
CA ASN A 236 7.69 21.99 -28.07
C ASN A 236 6.67 22.88 -27.33
N GLN A 237 5.54 22.34 -26.87
CA GLN A 237 4.51 23.09 -26.15
C GLN A 237 4.35 22.65 -24.67
N VAL A 238 5.17 21.71 -24.20
CA VAL A 238 5.09 21.11 -22.87
C VAL A 238 5.69 22.04 -21.82
N THR A 239 4.93 22.36 -20.76
CA THR A 239 5.53 22.91 -19.55
C THR A 239 5.52 21.85 -18.45
N ILE A 240 6.71 21.48 -18.00
CA ILE A 240 6.92 20.46 -16.97
C ILE A 240 6.83 21.14 -15.59
N GLY A 241 5.80 20.78 -14.82
CA GLY A 241 5.75 21.08 -13.39
C GLY A 241 6.47 20.00 -12.58
N LYS A 242 7.12 20.37 -11.48
CA LYS A 242 7.49 19.42 -10.41
C LYS A 242 6.66 19.81 -9.20
N LEU A 243 5.98 18.86 -8.56
CA LEU A 243 5.27 19.11 -7.31
C LEU A 243 6.19 18.86 -6.13
N ASP A 244 6.07 19.72 -5.12
CA ASP A 244 6.74 19.62 -3.83
C ASP A 244 5.82 18.96 -2.79
N GLY A 245 5.86 17.63 -2.72
CA GLY A 245 5.65 16.83 -1.51
C GLY A 245 4.35 16.92 -0.68
N ASN A 246 3.41 17.82 -0.96
CA ASN A 246 2.36 18.18 0.01
C ASN A 246 0.91 17.95 -0.47
N GLY A 247 0.67 17.11 -1.47
CA GLY A 247 -0.69 16.61 -1.79
C GLY A 247 -1.71 17.60 -2.37
N GLU A 248 -1.34 18.85 -2.59
CA GLU A 248 -2.10 19.83 -3.37
C GLU A 248 -1.12 20.70 -4.16
N ALA A 249 -1.34 20.85 -5.47
CA ALA A 249 -0.60 21.82 -6.25
C ALA A 249 -1.42 22.39 -7.39
N SER A 250 -1.43 23.73 -7.48
CA SER A 250 -2.07 24.45 -8.57
C SER A 250 -1.04 24.84 -9.64
N TYR A 251 -1.11 24.21 -10.81
CA TYR A 251 -0.29 24.62 -11.96
C TYR A 251 -1.03 25.63 -12.84
N ALA A 252 -0.33 26.67 -13.31
CA ALA A 252 -0.91 27.77 -14.06
C ALA A 252 -0.18 27.98 -15.40
N THR A 253 -0.85 27.71 -16.52
CA THR A 253 -0.34 28.07 -17.86
C THR A 253 -1.30 29.03 -18.57
N LYS A 254 -0.74 30.05 -19.24
CA LYS A 254 -1.54 31.08 -19.91
C LYS A 254 -2.01 30.57 -21.26
N VAL A 255 -3.32 30.42 -21.42
CA VAL A 255 -3.91 30.02 -22.70
C VAL A 255 -4.21 31.25 -23.56
N PRO A 256 -3.77 31.31 -24.83
CA PRO A 256 -4.05 32.44 -25.71
C PRO A 256 -5.56 32.64 -25.94
N CYS A 257 -6.02 33.90 -26.08
CA CYS A 257 -7.43 34.19 -26.40
C CYS A 257 -7.92 33.55 -27.72
N SER A 258 -7.01 33.18 -28.64
CA SER A 258 -7.35 32.50 -29.90
C SER A 258 -7.92 31.08 -29.74
N VAL A 259 -7.95 30.58 -28.51
CA VAL A 259 -8.51 29.28 -28.11
C VAL A 259 -9.96 29.40 -27.61
N GLY A 260 -10.46 30.61 -27.35
CA GLY A 260 -11.84 30.81 -26.89
C GLY A 260 -12.88 30.13 -27.80
N GLY A 261 -13.81 29.39 -27.19
CA GLY A 261 -14.83 28.61 -27.89
C GLY A 261 -14.34 27.27 -28.48
N LYS A 262 -13.10 26.86 -28.18
CA LYS A 262 -12.55 25.56 -28.59
C LYS A 262 -12.39 24.64 -27.38
N THR A 263 -12.50 23.35 -27.65
CA THR A 263 -12.12 22.29 -26.73
C THR A 263 -10.62 21.98 -26.87
N ILE A 264 -9.94 21.88 -25.74
CA ILE A 264 -8.60 21.30 -25.63
C ILE A 264 -8.69 20.09 -24.72
N TYR A 265 -7.97 19.04 -25.09
CA TYR A 265 -7.83 17.82 -24.30
C TYR A 265 -6.50 17.87 -23.57
N PHE A 266 -6.52 17.68 -22.27
CA PHE A 266 -5.32 17.57 -21.44
C PHE A 266 -5.13 16.11 -21.08
N MET A 267 -3.93 15.57 -21.27
CA MET A 267 -3.58 14.28 -20.70
C MET A 267 -2.64 14.52 -19.53
N VAL A 268 -2.94 13.95 -18.37
CA VAL A 268 -2.02 13.93 -17.24
C VAL A 268 -1.54 12.52 -17.04
N ALA A 269 -0.22 12.36 -16.98
CA ALA A 269 0.41 11.12 -16.58
C ALA A 269 1.03 11.30 -15.21
N THR A 270 0.69 10.39 -14.31
CA THR A 270 1.26 10.32 -12.96
C THR A 270 2.34 9.25 -12.94
N PHE A 271 3.50 9.62 -12.42
CA PHE A 271 4.66 8.76 -12.31
C PHE A 271 5.03 8.54 -10.85
N ASN A 272 5.33 7.28 -10.53
CA ASN A 272 5.96 6.86 -9.28
C ASN A 272 7.36 7.46 -9.13
N ALA A 273 7.91 7.40 -7.92
CA ALA A 273 9.25 7.90 -7.62
C ALA A 273 10.37 7.17 -8.40
N ASP A 274 10.15 5.91 -8.78
CA ASP A 274 11.03 5.11 -9.65
C ASP A 274 10.86 5.44 -11.15
N GLY A 275 9.93 6.33 -11.46
CA GLY A 275 9.61 6.81 -12.78
C GLY A 275 8.53 6.02 -13.50
N THR A 276 7.98 4.91 -12.99
CA THR A 276 6.91 4.16 -13.69
C THR A 276 5.58 4.92 -13.71
N ILE A 277 4.80 4.79 -14.80
CA ILE A 277 3.44 5.36 -14.85
C ILE A 277 2.55 4.60 -13.86
N CYS A 278 1.92 5.30 -12.94
CA CYS A 278 0.88 4.74 -12.08
C CYS A 278 -0.53 5.04 -12.59
N GLY A 279 -0.72 6.15 -13.31
CA GLY A 279 -2.02 6.50 -13.90
C GLY A 279 -1.94 7.50 -15.04
N SER A 280 -2.99 7.52 -15.86
CA SER A 280 -3.17 8.56 -16.87
C SER A 280 -4.64 8.94 -16.99
N GLU A 281 -4.93 10.23 -17.08
CA GLU A 281 -6.28 10.74 -17.29
C GLU A 281 -6.29 11.72 -18.48
N VAL A 282 -7.35 11.66 -19.30
CA VAL A 282 -7.60 12.67 -20.33
C VAL A 282 -8.78 13.54 -19.89
N VAL A 283 -8.50 14.81 -19.61
CA VAL A 283 -9.48 15.81 -19.21
C VAL A 283 -9.86 16.68 -20.40
N GLU A 284 -11.14 16.78 -20.69
CA GLU A 284 -11.67 17.66 -21.72
C GLU A 284 -12.00 19.05 -21.14
N VAL A 285 -11.43 20.11 -21.72
CA VAL A 285 -11.68 21.48 -21.28
C VAL A 285 -12.13 22.33 -22.45
N THR A 286 -13.38 22.78 -22.39
CA THR A 286 -13.90 23.81 -23.30
C THR A 286 -13.60 25.19 -22.74
N PHE A 287 -12.89 26.01 -23.51
CA PHE A 287 -12.53 27.36 -23.09
C PHE A 287 -13.64 28.35 -23.38
N ASN A 288 -14.02 29.13 -22.38
CA ASN A 288 -14.93 30.25 -22.60
C ASN A 288 -14.27 31.26 -23.57
N PRO A 289 -15.04 31.87 -24.49
CA PRO A 289 -14.55 32.96 -25.31
C PRO A 289 -13.98 34.10 -24.45
N CYS A 290 -12.96 34.77 -24.97
CA CYS A 290 -12.74 36.18 -24.66
C CYS A 290 -13.85 36.98 -25.38
#